data_AF-A0A4S4DT74-F1
#
_entry.id   AF-A0A4S4DT74-F1
#
_cell.length_a   1.000
_cell.length_b   1.000
_cell.length_c   1.000
_cell.angle_alpha   90.00
_cell.angle_beta   90.00
_cell.angle_gamma   90.00
#
_symmetry.space_group_name_H-M   'P 1'
#
loop_
_entity.id
_entity.type
_entity.pdbx_description
1 polymer ?
#
loop_
_entity_poly.entity_id
_entity_poly.type
_entity_poly.pdbx_seq_one_letter_code
_entity_poly.pdbx_strand_id
1 'polypeptide(L)'
;MGHLSSMFNGLARSLLIKKGRNSGNCGGREAADAMARAAKKNELILRSSGIVNVDGSNNFASVFSRRGEKGANQDCSVVWEEFGCQEDMMFCGVFDGHGPWGHFVAKMVRETMPLTLLCNWQEMLAEASVDCEFDLESDKKLNSFNIWKHSYLKTCATVDVDLGQHRKIDSFYSGTTALTIVRQGDLLVVANVGDSRAVLATTSDDGSLVWDVVSNQEAVQIVSSTPDQAKSAKRLVEHAVHAWKRKRRGIATDDISAICLFFHSPPLSSQQTHLVTKPIQ
;
A
#
# COMPACT_ATOMS: atom_id res chain seq x y z
N MET A 1 10.78 18.65 17.98
CA MET A 1 11.03 18.25 16.58
C MET A 1 9.71 18.37 15.83
N GLY A 2 9.52 19.42 15.04
CA GLY A 2 8.22 19.75 14.44
C GLY A 2 8.33 20.77 13.31
N HIS A 3 9.41 20.72 12.53
CA HIS A 3 9.78 21.79 11.59
C HIS A 3 9.65 21.41 10.10
N LEU A 4 9.27 20.17 9.78
CA LEU A 4 9.10 19.71 8.39
C LEU A 4 7.63 19.70 7.90
N SER A 5 6.64 19.48 8.78
CA SER A 5 5.23 19.49 8.35
C SER A 5 4.73 20.87 7.90
N SER A 6 5.33 21.96 8.41
CA SER A 6 4.96 23.33 8.03
C SER A 6 5.48 23.72 6.64
N MET A 7 6.61 23.16 6.20
CA MET A 7 7.18 23.46 4.88
C MET A 7 6.36 22.83 3.75
N PHE A 8 5.76 21.66 3.97
CA PHE A 8 4.92 20.99 2.97
C PHE A 8 3.51 21.58 2.89
N ASN A 9 2.90 21.95 4.03
CA ASN A 9 1.67 22.75 4.02
C ASN A 9 1.88 24.09 3.28
N GLY A 10 3.07 24.67 3.40
CA GLY A 10 3.48 25.86 2.64
C GLY A 10 3.65 25.61 1.13
N LEU A 11 4.19 24.45 0.73
CA LEU A 11 4.38 24.11 -0.69
C LEU A 11 3.06 23.76 -1.38
N ALA A 12 2.18 23.00 -0.71
CA ALA A 12 0.82 22.72 -1.18
C ALA A 12 0.00 24.02 -1.31
N ARG A 13 0.07 24.93 -0.33
CA ARG A 13 -0.51 26.28 -0.43
C ARG A 13 0.12 27.13 -1.53
N SER A 14 1.45 27.11 -1.69
CA SER A 14 2.19 27.85 -2.72
C SER A 14 1.81 27.43 -4.14
N LEU A 15 1.65 26.12 -4.36
CA LEU A 15 1.20 25.56 -5.64
C LEU A 15 -0.28 25.90 -5.91
N LEU A 16 -1.12 25.97 -4.88
CA LEU A 16 -2.52 26.39 -4.99
C LEU A 16 -2.69 27.91 -5.22
N ILE A 17 -1.83 28.76 -4.65
CA ILE A 17 -1.92 30.24 -4.80
C ILE A 17 -1.58 30.69 -6.24
N LYS A 18 -0.84 29.90 -7.02
CA LYS A 18 -0.67 30.14 -8.46
C LYS A 18 -1.95 29.89 -9.29
N LYS A 19 -3.04 29.40 -8.68
CA LYS A 19 -4.35 29.19 -9.32
C LYS A 19 -5.14 30.50 -9.47
N GLY A 20 -4.52 31.46 -10.16
CA GLY A 20 -5.10 32.73 -10.56
C GLY A 20 -5.12 32.88 -12.08
N ARG A 21 -5.57 31.86 -12.82
CA ARG A 21 -6.09 31.93 -14.22
C ARG A 21 -6.32 30.52 -14.78
N ASN A 22 -7.52 30.29 -15.30
CA ASN A 22 -7.96 29.16 -16.14
C ASN A 22 -6.88 28.14 -16.55
N SER A 23 -6.86 26.98 -15.90
CA SER A 23 -6.44 25.70 -16.50
C SER A 23 -7.00 24.55 -15.67
N GLY A 24 -7.36 23.45 -16.35
CA GLY A 24 -8.09 22.33 -15.77
C GLY A 24 -7.34 21.55 -14.70
N ASN A 25 -7.88 20.37 -14.38
CA ASN A 25 -7.48 19.37 -13.38
C ASN A 25 -6.00 18.87 -13.39
N CYS A 26 -5.09 19.60 -14.04
CA CYS A 26 -3.72 19.24 -14.36
C CYS A 26 -2.74 19.43 -13.19
N GLY A 27 -2.95 20.44 -12.34
CA GLY A 27 -1.97 20.82 -11.30
C GLY A 27 -1.80 19.79 -10.17
N GLY A 28 -2.89 19.21 -9.68
CA GLY A 28 -2.83 18.18 -8.61
C GLY A 28 -2.13 16.90 -9.09
N ARG A 29 -2.42 16.48 -10.33
CA ARG A 29 -1.81 15.30 -10.95
C ARG A 29 -0.31 15.47 -11.16
N GLU A 30 0.12 16.65 -11.61
CA GLU A 30 1.54 16.95 -11.81
C GLU A 30 2.33 16.90 -10.50
N ALA A 31 1.74 17.38 -9.39
CA ALA A 31 2.36 17.30 -8.07
C ALA A 31 2.50 15.85 -7.59
N ALA A 32 1.42 15.04 -7.68
CA ALA A 32 1.47 13.62 -7.31
C ALA A 32 2.49 12.83 -8.15
N ASP A 33 2.56 13.13 -9.45
CA ASP A 33 3.57 12.55 -10.35
C ASP A 33 5.01 12.94 -9.94
N ALA A 34 5.22 14.19 -9.50
CA ALA A 34 6.52 14.63 -9.00
C ALA A 34 6.92 13.90 -7.72
N MET A 35 5.99 13.72 -6.77
CA MET A 35 6.21 12.95 -5.54
C MET A 35 6.52 11.48 -5.85
N ALA A 36 5.81 10.87 -6.80
CA ALA A 36 6.08 9.51 -7.24
C ALA A 36 7.46 9.36 -7.91
N ARG A 37 7.89 10.34 -8.71
CA ARG A 37 9.24 10.36 -9.29
C ARG A 37 10.32 10.48 -8.22
N ALA A 38 10.11 11.32 -7.21
CA ALA A 38 11.03 11.45 -6.08
C ALA A 38 11.15 10.13 -5.30
N ALA A 39 10.01 9.51 -4.98
CA ALA A 39 9.96 8.22 -4.28
C ALA A 39 10.65 7.10 -5.06
N LYS A 40 10.45 7.04 -6.39
CA LYS A 40 11.19 6.09 -7.26
C LYS A 40 12.70 6.31 -7.23
N LYS A 41 13.15 7.57 -7.24
CA LYS A 41 14.59 7.90 -7.19
C LYS A 41 15.22 7.49 -5.86
N ASN A 42 14.44 7.51 -4.79
CA ASN A 42 14.88 7.15 -3.44
C ASN A 42 14.56 5.68 -3.09
N GLU A 43 14.18 4.85 -4.07
CA GLU A 43 13.85 3.42 -3.88
C GLU A 43 12.72 3.14 -2.88
N LEU A 44 11.83 4.11 -2.66
CA LEU A 44 10.70 4.02 -1.72
C LEU A 44 9.46 3.31 -2.31
N ILE A 45 9.51 2.92 -3.59
CA ILE A 45 8.40 2.26 -4.28
C ILE A 45 8.83 0.87 -4.76
N LEU A 46 8.18 -0.15 -4.23
CA LEU A 46 8.34 -1.54 -4.62
C LEU A 46 7.12 -2.01 -5.43
N ARG A 47 7.34 -2.60 -6.61
CA ARG A 47 6.28 -3.05 -7.54
C ARG A 47 6.39 -4.52 -7.94
N SER A 48 7.33 -5.22 -7.33
CA SER A 48 7.68 -6.61 -7.59
C SER A 48 8.03 -7.29 -6.28
N SER A 49 8.23 -8.60 -6.31
CA SER A 49 8.73 -9.34 -5.15
C SER A 49 10.03 -8.72 -4.63
N GLY A 50 10.12 -8.55 -3.31
CA GLY A 50 11.22 -7.84 -2.67
C GLY A 50 10.86 -7.39 -1.25
N ILE A 51 11.64 -6.45 -0.72
CA ILE A 51 11.39 -5.85 0.57
C ILE A 51 11.45 -4.33 0.49
N VAL A 52 10.77 -3.65 1.40
CA VAL A 52 10.98 -2.23 1.68
C VAL A 52 11.25 -2.09 3.17
N ASN A 53 12.36 -1.43 3.48
CA ASN A 53 12.79 -1.11 4.84
C ASN A 53 13.55 0.22 4.79
N VAL A 54 12.92 1.29 5.25
CA VAL A 54 13.52 2.64 5.25
C VAL A 54 14.18 2.85 6.61
N ASP A 55 15.46 3.24 6.62
CA ASP A 55 16.20 3.48 7.85
C ASP A 55 15.50 4.55 8.71
N GLY A 56 15.15 4.18 9.95
CA GLY A 56 14.42 5.06 10.87
C GLY A 56 12.89 5.00 10.75
N SER A 57 12.35 4.30 9.75
CA SER A 57 10.93 3.98 9.68
C SER A 57 10.58 2.77 10.56
N ASN A 58 9.38 2.78 11.14
CA ASN A 58 8.80 1.61 11.81
C ASN A 58 8.04 0.70 10.82
N ASN A 59 8.15 0.96 9.51
CA ASN A 59 7.55 0.15 8.47
C ASN A 59 8.57 -0.85 7.92
N PHE A 60 8.20 -2.12 7.94
CA PHE A 60 8.87 -3.14 7.14
C PHE A 60 7.84 -3.85 6.28
N ALA A 61 8.12 -3.99 4.99
CA ALA A 61 7.26 -4.69 4.05
C ALA A 61 8.03 -5.81 3.34
N SER A 62 7.44 -7.01 3.30
CA SER A 62 7.87 -8.10 2.43
C SER A 62 6.79 -8.33 1.38
N VAL A 63 7.18 -8.40 0.11
CA VAL A 63 6.27 -8.62 -1.01
C VAL A 63 6.72 -9.85 -1.78
N PHE A 64 5.79 -10.73 -2.09
CA PHE A 64 6.06 -11.85 -2.99
C PHE A 64 4.85 -12.15 -3.85
N SER A 65 5.08 -12.28 -5.15
CA SER A 65 4.09 -12.75 -6.12
C SER A 65 4.64 -13.96 -6.85
N ARG A 66 3.76 -14.93 -7.09
CA ARG A 66 4.11 -16.14 -7.81
C ARG A 66 3.04 -16.47 -8.85
N ARG A 67 3.50 -16.55 -10.09
CA ARG A 67 2.69 -16.94 -11.24
C ARG A 67 2.12 -18.36 -11.05
N GLY A 68 0.85 -18.52 -11.36
CA GLY A 68 0.13 -19.78 -11.43
C GLY A 68 0.34 -20.52 -12.76
N GLU A 69 -0.61 -21.40 -13.07
CA GLU A 69 -0.59 -22.28 -14.24
C GLU A 69 -1.68 -21.89 -15.27
N LYS A 70 -2.47 -20.83 -15.01
CA LYS A 70 -3.60 -20.40 -15.85
C LYS A 70 -3.25 -19.46 -17.01
N GLY A 71 -1.99 -19.08 -17.18
CA GLY A 71 -1.59 -18.15 -18.23
C GLY A 71 -0.54 -17.16 -17.77
N ALA A 72 -0.53 -15.95 -18.33
CA ALA A 72 0.31 -14.87 -17.85
C ALA A 72 -0.07 -14.48 -16.43
N ASN A 73 0.91 -14.05 -15.62
CA ASN A 73 0.62 -13.55 -14.27
C ASN A 73 -0.22 -12.27 -14.38
N GLN A 74 -1.44 -12.31 -13.85
CA GLN A 74 -2.38 -11.19 -13.86
C GLN A 74 -2.38 -10.41 -12.54
N ASP A 75 -1.77 -10.94 -11.49
CA ASP A 75 -1.55 -10.23 -10.23
C ASP A 75 -0.50 -9.11 -10.38
N CYS A 76 -0.71 -8.03 -9.65
CA CYS A 76 0.37 -7.12 -9.32
C CYS A 76 0.17 -6.46 -7.95
N SER A 77 1.23 -5.85 -7.43
CA SER A 77 1.22 -5.17 -6.15
C SER A 77 2.10 -3.94 -6.16
N VAL A 78 1.88 -3.05 -5.20
CA VAL A 78 2.74 -1.90 -4.94
C VAL A 78 2.85 -1.67 -3.44
N VAL A 79 4.04 -1.29 -2.99
CA VAL A 79 4.29 -0.67 -1.69
C VAL A 79 4.98 0.66 -1.98
N TRP A 80 4.54 1.73 -1.34
CA TRP A 80 5.06 3.07 -1.47
C TRP A 80 5.23 3.66 -0.06
N GLU A 81 6.47 3.68 0.41
CA GLU A 81 6.88 4.34 1.65
C GLU A 81 7.00 5.85 1.49
N GLU A 82 6.83 6.58 2.58
CA GLU A 82 6.75 8.03 2.59
C GLU A 82 5.70 8.56 1.60
N PHE A 83 4.51 7.93 1.61
CA PHE A 83 3.47 8.19 0.62
C PHE A 83 3.06 9.67 0.64
N GLY A 84 3.17 10.34 -0.52
CA GLY A 84 2.94 11.78 -0.60
C GLY A 84 4.06 12.64 -0.01
N CYS A 85 5.29 12.13 0.04
CA CYS A 85 6.44 12.77 0.71
C CYS A 85 6.15 13.06 2.19
N GLN A 86 5.38 12.18 2.84
CA GLN A 86 5.08 12.24 4.28
C GLN A 86 5.76 11.06 4.97
N GLU A 87 6.75 11.31 5.81
CA GLU A 87 7.59 10.28 6.47
C GLU A 87 6.77 9.28 7.31
N ASP A 88 5.61 9.70 7.83
CA ASP A 88 4.71 8.90 8.65
C ASP A 88 3.63 8.15 7.85
N MET A 89 3.70 8.20 6.51
CA MET A 89 2.70 7.59 5.63
C MET A 89 3.27 6.47 4.77
N MET A 90 2.45 5.43 4.61
CA MET A 90 2.70 4.35 3.66
C MET A 90 1.44 4.06 2.84
N PHE A 91 1.62 3.65 1.60
CA PHE A 91 0.55 3.08 0.77
C PHE A 91 0.97 1.68 0.33
N CYS A 92 0.04 0.72 0.38
CA CYS A 92 0.22 -0.54 -0.32
C CYS A 92 -1.06 -0.96 -1.04
N GLY A 93 -0.90 -1.74 -2.11
CA GLY A 93 -2.02 -2.28 -2.88
C GLY A 93 -1.71 -3.65 -3.47
N VAL A 94 -2.71 -4.51 -3.49
CA VAL A 94 -2.74 -5.80 -4.21
C VAL A 94 -3.89 -5.76 -5.20
N PHE A 95 -3.61 -6.18 -6.43
CA PHE A 95 -4.53 -6.12 -7.57
C PHE A 95 -4.52 -7.46 -8.28
N ASP A 96 -5.64 -8.19 -8.22
CA ASP A 96 -5.85 -9.47 -8.90
C ASP A 96 -6.60 -9.22 -10.21
N GLY A 97 -5.85 -9.25 -11.32
CA GLY A 97 -6.37 -9.01 -12.65
C GLY A 97 -7.09 -10.24 -13.21
N HIS A 98 -8.20 -10.02 -13.92
CA HIS A 98 -8.94 -11.10 -14.58
C HIS A 98 -9.41 -10.70 -15.98
N GLY A 99 -9.78 -11.72 -16.76
CA GLY A 99 -10.18 -11.55 -18.15
C GLY A 99 -8.98 -11.41 -19.11
N PRO A 100 -9.24 -11.29 -20.43
CA PRO A 100 -8.19 -11.31 -21.44
C PRO A 100 -7.10 -10.24 -21.25
N TRP A 101 -7.48 -9.07 -20.73
CA TRP A 101 -6.58 -7.94 -20.46
C TRP A 101 -6.33 -7.70 -18.97
N GLY A 102 -6.70 -8.63 -18.09
CA GLY A 102 -6.62 -8.46 -16.62
C GLY A 102 -5.26 -7.97 -16.13
N HIS A 103 -4.17 -8.60 -16.61
CA HIS A 103 -2.80 -8.18 -16.31
C HIS A 103 -2.45 -6.75 -16.74
N PHE A 104 -3.09 -6.20 -17.77
CA PHE A 104 -2.92 -4.81 -18.19
C PHE A 104 -3.79 -3.87 -17.34
N VAL A 105 -5.03 -4.26 -17.04
CA VAL A 105 -5.94 -3.51 -16.17
C VAL A 105 -5.34 -3.38 -14.76
N ALA A 106 -4.92 -4.50 -14.15
CA ALA A 106 -4.29 -4.52 -12.84
C ALA A 106 -3.04 -3.63 -12.79
N LYS A 107 -2.15 -3.73 -13.78
CA LYS A 107 -0.96 -2.86 -13.89
C LYS A 107 -1.35 -1.39 -14.04
N MET A 108 -2.38 -1.07 -14.81
CA MET A 108 -2.85 0.31 -14.96
C MET A 108 -3.33 0.87 -13.63
N VAL A 109 -4.19 0.13 -12.91
CA VAL A 109 -4.70 0.53 -11.59
C VAL A 109 -3.56 0.69 -10.60
N ARG A 110 -2.59 -0.23 -10.58
CA ARG A 110 -1.38 -0.10 -9.75
C ARG A 110 -0.61 1.19 -9.99
N GLU A 111 -0.56 1.68 -11.23
CA GLU A 111 0.13 2.93 -11.57
C GLU A 111 -0.70 4.18 -11.30
N THR A 112 -2.02 4.16 -11.57
CA THR A 112 -2.89 5.35 -11.51
C THR A 112 -3.52 5.56 -10.15
N MET A 113 -3.95 4.49 -9.47
CA MET A 113 -4.71 4.59 -8.22
C MET A 113 -3.96 5.33 -7.10
N PRO A 114 -2.67 5.07 -6.80
CA PRO A 114 -1.97 5.77 -5.74
C PRO A 114 -1.84 7.28 -6.04
N LEU A 115 -1.62 7.63 -7.30
CA LEU A 115 -1.48 9.03 -7.74
C LEU A 115 -2.81 9.77 -7.62
N THR A 116 -3.88 9.20 -8.16
CA THR A 116 -5.22 9.77 -8.10
C THR A 116 -5.72 9.86 -6.65
N LEU A 117 -5.41 8.88 -5.81
CA LEU A 117 -5.70 8.90 -4.38
C LEU A 117 -5.01 10.07 -3.69
N LEU A 118 -3.71 10.26 -3.94
CA LEU A 118 -2.94 11.34 -3.35
C LEU A 118 -3.50 12.71 -3.77
N CYS A 119 -3.83 12.90 -5.06
CA CYS A 119 -4.46 14.13 -5.53
C CYS A 119 -5.80 14.39 -4.82
N ASN A 120 -6.70 13.40 -4.81
CA ASN A 120 -8.02 13.55 -4.20
C ASN A 120 -7.92 13.78 -2.69
N TRP A 121 -6.95 13.18 -2.01
CA TRP A 121 -6.70 13.42 -0.60
C TRP A 121 -6.22 14.85 -0.32
N GLN A 122 -5.29 15.36 -1.13
CA GLN A 122 -4.81 16.74 -1.01
C GLN A 122 -5.92 17.77 -1.28
N GLU A 123 -6.80 17.51 -2.24
CA GLU A 123 -7.97 18.35 -2.52
C GLU A 123 -8.95 18.35 -1.35
N MET A 124 -9.33 17.17 -0.84
CA MET A 124 -10.24 17.05 0.31
C MET A 124 -9.67 17.72 1.57
N LEU A 125 -8.36 17.61 1.81
CA LEU A 125 -7.69 18.31 2.91
C LEU A 125 -7.75 19.83 2.76
N ALA A 126 -7.54 20.34 1.54
CA ALA A 126 -7.60 21.77 1.28
C ALA A 126 -9.02 22.31 1.51
N GLU A 127 -10.05 21.58 1.09
CA GLU A 127 -11.46 21.93 1.31
C GLU A 127 -11.82 21.91 2.81
N ALA A 128 -11.48 20.84 3.53
CA ALA A 128 -11.74 20.73 4.96
C ALA A 128 -11.01 21.80 5.80
N SER A 129 -9.86 22.30 5.34
CA SER A 129 -9.10 23.35 6.03
C SER A 129 -9.76 24.73 6.04
N VAL A 130 -10.82 24.92 5.23
CA VAL A 130 -11.60 26.17 5.18
C VAL A 130 -12.70 26.20 6.25
N ASP A 131 -13.10 25.04 6.80
CA ASP A 131 -14.38 24.90 7.50
C ASP A 131 -14.32 24.77 9.03
N CYS A 132 -13.16 24.76 9.71
CA CYS A 132 -13.14 24.49 11.17
C CYS A 132 -12.15 25.32 12.00
N GLU A 133 -12.67 26.32 12.71
CA GLU A 133 -12.17 26.79 14.02
C GLU A 133 -13.04 26.14 15.11
N PHE A 134 -12.43 25.47 16.10
CA PHE A 134 -13.01 24.70 17.23
C PHE A 134 -13.46 23.26 16.91
N ASP A 135 -12.59 22.27 17.16
CA ASP A 135 -13.00 20.85 17.16
C ASP A 135 -12.28 20.03 18.26
N LEU A 136 -13.05 19.15 18.92
CA LEU A 136 -12.60 18.19 19.95
C LEU A 136 -11.77 17.05 19.30
N GLU A 137 -10.97 16.31 20.08
CA GLU A 137 -10.09 15.26 19.51
C GLU A 137 -10.83 14.11 18.83
N SER A 138 -12.04 13.75 19.28
CA SER A 138 -12.88 12.73 18.65
C SER A 138 -13.33 13.16 17.25
N ASP A 139 -13.62 14.46 17.07
CA ASP A 139 -14.10 15.03 15.82
C ASP A 139 -12.98 15.06 14.78
N LYS A 140 -11.73 15.26 15.21
CA LYS A 140 -10.54 15.18 14.35
C LYS A 140 -10.32 13.78 13.75
N LYS A 141 -10.48 12.71 14.53
CA LYS A 141 -10.35 11.34 14.02
C LYS A 141 -11.45 11.00 13.03
N LEU A 142 -12.69 11.38 13.34
CA LEU A 142 -13.82 11.18 12.43
C LEU A 142 -13.66 11.97 11.13
N ASN A 143 -13.18 13.22 11.23
CA ASN A 143 -12.89 14.06 10.08
C ASN A 143 -11.78 13.46 9.20
N SER A 144 -10.67 13.01 9.80
CA SER A 144 -9.59 12.32 9.08
C SER A 144 -10.08 11.06 8.34
N PHE A 145 -10.90 10.23 9.00
CA PHE A 145 -11.51 9.07 8.34
C PHE A 145 -12.42 9.48 7.17
N ASN A 146 -13.25 10.51 7.36
CA ASN A 146 -14.15 10.99 6.31
C ASN A 146 -13.38 11.54 5.11
N ILE A 147 -12.28 12.26 5.32
CA ILE A 147 -11.40 12.73 4.24
C ILE A 147 -10.92 11.53 3.43
N TRP A 148 -10.30 10.53 4.08
CA TRP A 148 -9.83 9.33 3.40
C TRP A 148 -10.95 8.57 2.68
N LYS A 149 -12.11 8.40 3.32
CA LYS A 149 -13.28 7.73 2.72
C LYS A 149 -13.70 8.42 1.42
N HIS A 150 -13.86 9.73 1.42
CA HIS A 150 -14.27 10.48 0.22
C HIS A 150 -13.17 10.45 -0.86
N SER A 151 -11.90 10.57 -0.47
CA SER A 151 -10.77 10.45 -1.39
C SER A 151 -10.73 9.08 -2.07
N TYR A 152 -10.99 8.00 -1.35
CA TYR A 152 -11.08 6.66 -1.92
C TYR A 152 -12.26 6.51 -2.88
N LEU A 153 -13.47 6.95 -2.48
CA LEU A 153 -14.66 6.87 -3.34
C LEU A 153 -14.46 7.64 -4.65
N LYS A 154 -13.94 8.86 -4.58
CA LYS A 154 -13.62 9.69 -5.75
C LYS A 154 -12.54 9.05 -6.61
N THR A 155 -11.54 8.43 -6.00
CA THR A 155 -10.46 7.72 -6.70
C THR A 155 -10.96 6.52 -7.46
N CYS A 156 -11.73 5.64 -6.82
CA CYS A 156 -12.30 4.45 -7.46
C CYS A 156 -13.15 4.85 -8.66
N ALA A 157 -14.04 5.85 -8.50
CA ALA A 157 -14.87 6.34 -9.60
C ALA A 157 -14.03 6.92 -10.76
N THR A 158 -12.99 7.70 -10.44
CA THR A 158 -12.11 8.30 -11.46
C THR A 158 -11.32 7.24 -12.22
N VAL A 159 -10.73 6.27 -11.50
CA VAL A 159 -9.95 5.18 -12.10
C VAL A 159 -10.84 4.28 -12.97
N ASP A 160 -12.07 3.99 -12.52
CA ASP A 160 -13.03 3.19 -13.29
C ASP A 160 -13.44 3.88 -14.61
N VAL A 161 -13.72 5.20 -14.57
CA VAL A 161 -13.99 5.99 -15.77
C VAL A 161 -12.79 6.01 -16.71
N ASP A 162 -11.58 6.21 -16.18
CA ASP A 162 -10.34 6.21 -16.97
C ASP A 162 -10.11 4.86 -17.66
N LEU A 163 -10.41 3.75 -16.98
CA LEU A 163 -10.35 2.40 -17.53
C LEU A 163 -11.38 2.18 -18.64
N GLY A 164 -12.63 2.65 -18.45
CA GLY A 164 -13.69 2.54 -19.45
C GLY A 164 -13.42 3.35 -20.72
N GLN A 165 -12.64 4.43 -20.61
CA GLN A 165 -12.26 5.28 -21.74
C GLN A 165 -10.93 4.87 -22.41
N HIS A 166 -10.22 3.88 -21.86
CA HIS A 166 -8.88 3.52 -22.31
C HIS A 166 -8.89 2.78 -23.67
N ARG A 167 -8.49 3.47 -24.74
CA ARG A 167 -8.60 2.97 -26.13
C ARG A 167 -7.86 1.65 -26.46
N LYS A 168 -6.87 1.25 -25.65
CA LYS A 168 -6.01 0.08 -25.95
C LYS A 168 -6.29 -1.13 -25.06
N ILE A 169 -7.06 -0.97 -23.99
CA ILE A 169 -7.30 -2.03 -23.01
C ILE A 169 -8.79 -2.22 -22.93
N ASP A 170 -9.25 -3.44 -23.20
CA ASP A 170 -10.67 -3.77 -23.07
C ASP A 170 -10.99 -4.10 -21.61
N SER A 171 -11.59 -3.13 -20.91
CA SER A 171 -12.09 -3.23 -19.55
C SER A 171 -13.56 -3.71 -19.47
N PHE A 172 -14.22 -3.98 -20.60
CA PHE A 172 -15.60 -4.50 -20.58
C PHE A 172 -15.64 -5.98 -20.16
N TYR A 173 -14.68 -6.78 -20.63
CA TYR A 173 -14.52 -8.20 -20.27
C TYR A 173 -13.27 -8.48 -19.42
N SER A 174 -12.59 -7.44 -18.97
CA SER A 174 -11.40 -7.56 -18.12
C SER A 174 -11.48 -6.59 -16.96
N GLY A 175 -10.92 -6.97 -15.83
CA GLY A 175 -10.98 -6.16 -14.62
C GLY A 175 -9.83 -6.47 -13.69
N THR A 176 -9.87 -5.85 -12.53
CA THR A 176 -8.98 -6.17 -11.42
C THR A 176 -9.71 -5.95 -10.11
N THR A 177 -9.39 -6.74 -9.10
CA THR A 177 -9.65 -6.32 -7.72
C THR A 177 -8.72 -5.17 -7.34
N ALA A 178 -9.02 -4.50 -6.22
CA ALA A 178 -8.13 -3.55 -5.59
C ALA A 178 -8.29 -3.62 -4.07
N LEU A 179 -7.34 -4.25 -3.39
CA LEU A 179 -7.18 -4.15 -1.94
C LEU A 179 -6.05 -3.19 -1.65
N THR A 180 -6.33 -2.07 -1.01
CA THR A 180 -5.34 -1.05 -0.69
C THR A 180 -5.38 -0.66 0.78
N ILE A 181 -4.23 -0.24 1.28
CA ILE A 181 -4.03 0.19 2.65
C ILE A 181 -3.24 1.50 2.63
N VAL A 182 -3.69 2.48 3.40
CA VAL A 182 -2.89 3.64 3.80
C VAL A 182 -2.64 3.56 5.30
N ARG A 183 -1.37 3.58 5.70
CA ARG A 183 -0.96 3.87 7.08
C ARG A 183 -0.62 5.35 7.16
N GLN A 184 -1.16 6.05 8.15
CA GLN A 184 -0.80 7.42 8.50
C GLN A 184 -0.62 7.49 10.01
N GLY A 185 0.63 7.44 10.48
CA GLY A 185 0.94 7.26 11.91
C GLY A 185 0.29 5.98 12.46
N ASP A 186 -0.66 6.15 13.39
CA ASP A 186 -1.43 5.06 14.04
C ASP A 186 -2.76 4.77 13.34
N LEU A 187 -3.15 5.57 12.32
CA LEU A 187 -4.35 5.32 11.54
C LEU A 187 -4.03 4.36 10.40
N LEU A 188 -4.79 3.26 10.32
CA LEU A 188 -4.78 2.34 9.20
C LEU A 188 -6.11 2.40 8.46
N VAL A 189 -6.09 2.86 7.21
CA VAL A 189 -7.27 2.90 6.34
C VAL A 189 -7.17 1.77 5.32
N VAL A 190 -8.18 0.90 5.30
CA VAL A 190 -8.26 -0.23 4.36
C VAL A 190 -9.44 -0.01 3.42
N ALA A 191 -9.18 -0.05 2.11
CA ALA A 191 -10.20 0.04 1.07
C ALA A 191 -10.10 -1.18 0.15
N ASN A 192 -11.23 -1.90 -0.01
CA ASN A 192 -11.29 -3.11 -0.81
C ASN A 192 -12.40 -3.03 -1.86
N VAL A 193 -12.07 -3.37 -3.10
CA VAL A 193 -13.00 -3.58 -4.22
C VAL A 193 -12.71 -4.96 -4.80
N GLY A 194 -13.65 -5.90 -4.66
CA GLY A 194 -13.48 -7.29 -5.08
C GLY A 194 -13.28 -8.25 -3.90
N ASP A 195 -12.67 -9.40 -4.17
CA ASP A 195 -12.60 -10.55 -3.24
C ASP A 195 -11.19 -10.82 -2.69
N SER A 196 -10.21 -9.97 -2.99
CA SER A 196 -8.94 -9.89 -2.27
C SER A 196 -9.16 -9.55 -0.79
N ARG A 197 -8.20 -9.91 0.08
CA ARG A 197 -8.39 -9.82 1.55
C ARG A 197 -7.15 -9.33 2.29
N ALA A 198 -7.39 -8.50 3.31
CA ALA A 198 -6.39 -8.15 4.31
C ALA A 198 -6.68 -8.90 5.62
N VAL A 199 -5.62 -9.26 6.34
CA VAL A 199 -5.71 -9.85 7.68
C VAL A 199 -4.81 -9.05 8.59
N LEU A 200 -5.37 -8.50 9.66
CA LEU A 200 -4.62 -7.86 10.73
C LEU A 200 -4.49 -8.83 11.90
N ALA A 201 -3.30 -8.88 12.49
CA ALA A 201 -3.00 -9.66 13.68
C ALA A 201 -2.17 -8.82 14.63
N THR A 202 -2.40 -9.00 15.93
CA THR A 202 -1.62 -8.37 17.00
C THR A 202 -1.03 -9.46 17.88
N THR A 203 0.16 -9.23 18.42
CA THR A 203 0.68 -10.08 19.51
C THR A 203 0.04 -9.62 20.81
N SER A 204 -0.55 -10.55 21.53
CA SER A 204 -0.91 -10.43 22.93
C SER A 204 0.33 -10.32 23.82
N ASP A 205 0.10 -9.89 25.06
CA ASP A 205 1.15 -9.70 26.06
C ASP A 205 1.90 -11.00 26.43
N ASP A 206 1.28 -12.16 26.19
CA ASP A 206 1.89 -13.49 26.37
C ASP A 206 2.65 -13.99 25.12
N GLY A 207 2.73 -13.17 24.07
CA GLY A 207 3.33 -13.53 22.79
C GLY A 207 2.47 -14.41 21.89
N SER A 208 1.24 -14.75 22.30
CA SER A 208 0.25 -15.38 21.42
C SER A 208 -0.33 -14.34 20.45
N LEU A 209 -0.78 -14.76 19.27
CA LEU A 209 -1.35 -13.84 18.29
C LEU A 209 -2.87 -13.89 18.40
N VAL A 210 -3.51 -12.72 18.49
CA VAL A 210 -4.96 -12.59 18.46
C VAL A 210 -5.36 -12.00 17.11
N TRP A 211 -6.36 -12.62 16.48
CA TRP A 211 -6.91 -12.24 15.17
C TRP A 211 -8.41 -12.48 15.16
N ASP A 212 -9.13 -11.76 14.29
CA ASP A 212 -10.59 -11.63 14.38
C ASP A 212 -11.38 -12.67 13.54
N VAL A 213 -10.74 -13.66 12.90
CA VAL A 213 -11.46 -14.66 12.07
C VAL A 213 -10.77 -16.03 11.94
N VAL A 214 -11.59 -17.10 11.92
CA VAL A 214 -11.19 -18.53 12.09
C VAL A 214 -10.53 -19.23 10.88
N SER A 215 -10.46 -18.58 9.72
CA SER A 215 -9.78 -19.13 8.53
C SER A 215 -8.39 -18.53 8.25
N ASN A 216 -7.97 -17.51 9.00
CA ASN A 216 -6.78 -16.72 8.72
C ASN A 216 -5.59 -17.06 9.64
N GLN A 217 -5.83 -17.94 10.62
CA GLN A 217 -4.89 -18.54 11.57
C GLN A 217 -3.60 -18.98 10.90
N GLU A 218 -3.74 -19.83 9.87
CA GLU A 218 -2.61 -20.49 9.23
C GLU A 218 -1.70 -19.46 8.57
N ALA A 219 -2.27 -18.43 7.92
CA ALA A 219 -1.51 -17.34 7.32
C ALA A 219 -0.73 -16.55 8.38
N VAL A 220 -1.39 -16.16 9.47
CA VAL A 220 -0.77 -15.42 10.58
C VAL A 220 0.32 -16.25 11.26
N GLN A 221 0.07 -17.53 11.49
CA GLN A 221 1.04 -18.45 12.09
C GLN A 221 2.27 -18.64 11.19
N ILE A 222 2.09 -18.76 9.87
CA ILE A 222 3.21 -18.87 8.93
C ILE A 222 4.07 -17.60 8.97
N VAL A 223 3.44 -16.43 8.91
CA VAL A 223 4.16 -15.14 8.89
C VAL A 223 4.91 -14.93 10.20
N SER A 224 4.24 -15.10 11.35
CA SER A 224 4.85 -14.91 12.68
C SER A 224 5.93 -15.92 13.04
N SER A 225 5.81 -17.18 12.59
CA SER A 225 6.84 -18.20 12.79
C SER A 225 8.00 -18.10 11.79
N THR A 226 7.97 -17.15 10.85
CA THR A 226 9.07 -16.93 9.92
C THR A 226 10.20 -16.16 10.61
N PRO A 227 11.41 -16.74 10.80
CA PRO A 227 12.49 -16.06 11.51
C PRO A 227 12.99 -14.79 10.80
N ASP A 228 12.92 -14.80 9.48
CA ASP A 228 13.35 -13.70 8.61
C ASP A 228 12.11 -13.03 8.00
N GLN A 229 11.74 -11.85 8.52
CA GLN A 229 10.59 -11.09 8.03
C GLN A 229 10.68 -10.81 6.53
N ALA A 230 11.88 -10.68 5.95
CA ALA A 230 12.07 -10.48 4.51
C ALA A 230 11.54 -11.65 3.68
N LYS A 231 11.49 -12.84 4.25
CA LYS A 231 11.01 -14.07 3.60
C LYS A 231 9.56 -14.40 3.95
N SER A 232 8.89 -13.61 4.80
CA SER A 232 7.53 -13.90 5.29
C SER A 232 6.50 -14.05 4.16
N ALA A 233 6.44 -13.08 3.24
CA ALA A 233 5.51 -13.14 2.11
C ALA A 233 5.80 -14.33 1.19
N LYS A 234 7.10 -14.60 0.91
CA LYS A 234 7.52 -15.76 0.12
C LYS A 234 7.05 -17.08 0.76
N ARG A 235 7.30 -17.26 2.06
CA ARG A 235 6.91 -18.47 2.80
C ARG A 235 5.39 -18.65 2.79
N LEU A 236 4.63 -17.57 2.98
CA LEU A 236 3.16 -17.59 2.93
C LEU A 236 2.65 -18.06 1.56
N VAL A 237 3.16 -17.47 0.47
CA VAL A 237 2.76 -17.82 -0.90
C VAL A 237 3.16 -19.27 -1.24
N GLU A 238 4.38 -19.70 -0.88
CA GLU A 238 4.82 -21.08 -1.10
C GLU A 238 3.94 -22.08 -0.35
N HIS A 239 3.55 -21.78 0.88
CA HIS A 239 2.64 -22.64 1.64
C HIS A 239 1.25 -22.70 1.02
N ALA A 240 0.69 -21.56 0.61
CA ALA A 240 -0.61 -21.48 -0.06
C ALA A 240 -0.65 -22.33 -1.34
N VAL A 241 0.44 -22.32 -2.11
CA VAL A 241 0.58 -23.16 -3.31
C VAL A 241 0.60 -24.62 -2.93
N HIS A 242 1.44 -25.02 -1.99
CA HIS A 242 1.54 -26.42 -1.59
C HIS A 242 0.19 -26.91 -1.07
N ALA A 243 -0.55 -26.08 -0.34
CA ALA A 243 -1.91 -26.36 0.08
C ALA A 243 -2.89 -26.50 -1.11
N TRP A 244 -2.82 -25.63 -2.11
CA TRP A 244 -3.62 -25.72 -3.34
C TRP A 244 -3.37 -27.04 -4.07
N LYS A 245 -2.10 -27.37 -4.35
CA LYS A 245 -1.73 -28.61 -5.07
C LYS A 245 -2.17 -29.87 -4.33
N ARG A 246 -2.20 -29.83 -2.99
CA ARG A 246 -2.72 -30.95 -2.17
C ARG A 246 -4.24 -31.05 -2.19
N LYS A 247 -4.95 -29.93 -2.01
CA LYS A 247 -6.42 -29.89 -1.86
C LYS A 247 -7.17 -29.93 -3.19
N ARG A 248 -6.57 -29.41 -4.27
CA ARG A 248 -7.20 -29.23 -5.60
C ARG A 248 -6.38 -29.92 -6.69
N ARG A 249 -6.23 -31.24 -6.57
CA ARG A 249 -5.51 -32.05 -7.57
C ARG A 249 -6.20 -31.94 -8.94
N GLY A 250 -5.41 -31.68 -9.99
CA GLY A 250 -5.90 -31.55 -11.36
C GLY A 250 -6.46 -30.18 -11.75
N ILE A 251 -6.50 -29.22 -10.83
CA ILE A 251 -6.92 -27.84 -11.11
C ILE A 251 -5.68 -26.96 -11.22
N ALA A 252 -5.53 -26.25 -12.34
CA ALA A 252 -4.46 -25.28 -12.56
C ALA A 252 -4.40 -24.27 -11.41
N THR A 253 -3.20 -24.10 -10.85
CA THR A 253 -2.96 -23.17 -9.74
C THR A 253 -3.20 -21.72 -10.21
N ASP A 254 -3.83 -20.90 -9.38
CA ASP A 254 -3.96 -19.45 -9.65
C ASP A 254 -2.65 -18.70 -9.43
N ASP A 255 -2.60 -17.45 -9.89
CA ASP A 255 -1.61 -16.49 -9.41
C ASP A 255 -1.83 -16.25 -7.91
N ILE A 256 -0.74 -16.14 -7.15
CA ILE A 256 -0.81 -15.92 -5.70
C ILE A 256 0.19 -14.84 -5.31
N SER A 257 -0.32 -13.75 -4.76
CA SER A 257 0.47 -12.61 -4.28
C SER A 257 0.16 -12.27 -2.83
N ALA A 258 1.19 -11.91 -2.07
CA ALA A 258 1.05 -11.47 -0.69
C ALA A 258 1.97 -10.27 -0.40
N ILE A 259 1.48 -9.39 0.46
CA ILE A 259 2.26 -8.34 1.14
C ILE A 259 2.15 -8.62 2.64
N CYS A 260 3.30 -8.73 3.31
CA CYS A 260 3.37 -8.79 4.77
C CYS A 260 3.91 -7.45 5.27
N LEU A 261 3.06 -6.70 5.98
CA LEU A 261 3.41 -5.42 6.60
C LEU A 261 3.67 -5.64 8.10
N PHE A 262 4.76 -5.09 8.59
CA PHE A 262 5.14 -5.10 9.99
C PHE A 262 5.23 -3.65 10.46
N PHE A 263 4.42 -3.32 11.48
CA PHE A 263 4.25 -1.95 11.97
C PHE A 263 5.07 -1.62 13.22
N HIS A 264 5.83 -2.60 13.71
CA HIS A 264 6.71 -2.50 14.87
C HIS A 264 8.09 -3.05 14.49
N SER A 265 9.12 -2.33 14.91
CA SER A 265 10.48 -2.88 14.92
C SER A 265 10.50 -4.13 15.80
N PRO A 266 11.11 -5.25 15.35
CA PRO A 266 11.33 -6.37 16.25
C PRO A 266 12.06 -5.86 17.51
N PRO A 267 11.70 -6.33 18.71
CA PRO A 267 12.49 -6.01 19.89
C PRO A 267 13.94 -6.39 19.58
N LEU A 268 14.89 -5.53 19.96
CA LEU A 268 16.32 -5.74 19.82
C LEU A 268 16.73 -7.06 20.50
N SER A 269 16.54 -8.19 19.81
CA SER A 269 17.11 -9.46 20.21
C SER A 269 18.57 -9.40 19.83
N SER A 270 19.39 -8.94 20.78
CA SER A 270 20.84 -9.17 20.87
C SER A 270 21.52 -9.43 19.53
N GLN A 271 21.70 -8.39 18.72
CA GLN A 271 22.83 -8.42 17.79
C GLN A 271 24.07 -8.47 18.67
N GLN A 272 24.67 -9.66 18.77
CA GLN A 272 26.03 -9.81 19.25
C GLN A 272 26.89 -8.80 18.49
N THR A 273 27.42 -7.84 19.23
CA THR A 273 28.47 -6.96 18.78
C THR A 273 29.65 -7.80 18.32
N HIS A 274 29.77 -8.07 17.03
CA HIS A 274 31.06 -8.40 16.45
C HIS A 274 31.87 -7.11 16.38
N LEU A 275 32.50 -6.78 17.52
CA LEU A 275 33.65 -5.87 17.56
C LEU A 275 34.70 -6.43 16.61
N VAL A 276 34.88 -5.79 15.46
CA VAL A 276 36.07 -6.00 14.62
C VAL A 276 37.25 -5.39 15.36
N THR A 277 37.96 -6.22 16.13
CA THR A 277 39.30 -5.90 16.59
C THR A 277 40.22 -5.81 15.38
N LYS A 278 40.71 -4.61 15.07
CA LYS A 278 41.83 -4.42 14.15
C LYS A 278 43.07 -5.10 14.75
N PRO A 279 43.86 -5.86 13.97
CA PRO A 279 45.17 -6.29 14.43
C PRO A 279 46.07 -5.06 14.54
N ILE A 280 46.71 -4.92 15.70
CA ILE A 280 47.93 -4.15 15.85
C ILE A 280 49.04 -4.99 15.21
N GLN A 281 49.57 -4.53 14.08
CA GLN A 281 51.00 -4.52 13.74
C GLN A 281 51.21 -3.75 12.43
#